data_AF-A0A0C9R338-F1
#
_entry.id   AF-A0A0C9R338-F1
#
_cell.length_a   1.000
_cell.length_b   1.000
_cell.length_c   1.000
_cell.angle_alpha   90.00
_cell.angle_beta   90.00
_cell.angle_gamma   90.00
#
_symmetry.space_group_name_H-M   'P 1'
#
loop_
_entity.id
_entity.type
_entity.pdbx_description
1 polymer ?
#
loop_
_entity_poly.entity_id
_entity_poly.type
_entity_poly.pdbx_seq_one_letter_code
_entity_poly.pdbx_strand_id
1 'polypeptide(L)'
;MDKILALQDKFEAPSVEILEEALKQHLIALKRRDNEQDHLLTENATKIAELEGKKLELEKRITQEQSKHIACLDELERRNKILKEREHEKTRLITENRHKEAEKNKIMSKCKMPSVTDENTLENGRKKFEYYKNLTGIRWDYPMLKNGIKGYVTNKQDYIHPFFFELDQADLTANLWEEIAKSTTLKGSE
;
A
#
# COMPACT_ATOMS: atom_id res chain seq x y z
N MET A 1 -13.12 -70.23 -94.35
CA MET A 1 -14.01 -69.30 -95.05
C MET A 1 -15.43 -69.38 -94.50
N ASP A 2 -15.95 -70.59 -94.27
CA ASP A 2 -17.33 -70.81 -93.80
C ASP A 2 -17.67 -70.25 -92.41
N LYS A 3 -16.70 -70.18 -91.49
CA LYS A 3 -16.89 -69.53 -90.18
C LYS A 3 -17.03 -68.01 -90.26
N ILE A 4 -16.53 -67.37 -91.32
CA ILE A 4 -16.62 -65.92 -91.53
C ILE A 4 -17.96 -65.58 -92.17
N LEU A 5 -18.39 -66.38 -93.16
CA LEU A 5 -19.70 -66.24 -93.81
C LEU A 5 -20.86 -66.53 -92.84
N ALA A 6 -20.73 -67.52 -91.95
CA ALA A 6 -21.73 -67.82 -90.92
C ALA A 6 -21.87 -66.74 -89.83
N LEU A 7 -20.88 -65.85 -89.69
CA LEU A 7 -20.95 -64.69 -88.81
C LEU A 7 -21.63 -63.48 -89.49
N GLN A 8 -21.60 -63.41 -90.83
CA GLN A 8 -22.29 -62.39 -91.61
C GLN A 8 -23.81 -62.56 -91.59
N ASP A 9 -24.31 -63.80 -91.68
CA ASP A 9 -25.76 -64.08 -91.65
C ASP A 9 -26.39 -63.99 -90.25
N LYS A 10 -25.57 -63.93 -89.19
CA LYS A 10 -26.04 -63.80 -87.80
C LYS A 10 -26.23 -62.36 -87.33
N PHE A 11 -25.72 -61.39 -88.08
CA PHE A 11 -25.78 -59.98 -87.73
C PHE A 11 -26.26 -59.19 -88.94
N GLU A 12 -27.57 -59.02 -89.06
CA GLU A 12 -28.16 -58.01 -89.95
C GLU A 12 -27.62 -56.63 -89.56
N ALA A 13 -27.17 -55.88 -90.57
CA ALA A 13 -26.74 -54.51 -90.36
C ALA A 13 -27.95 -53.68 -89.87
N PRO A 14 -27.84 -52.95 -88.75
CA PRO A 14 -28.95 -52.15 -88.24
C PRO A 14 -29.41 -51.15 -89.29
N SER A 15 -30.74 -50.97 -89.42
CA SER A 15 -31.30 -50.02 -90.40
C SER A 15 -30.81 -48.60 -90.11
N VAL A 16 -30.73 -47.78 -91.16
CA VAL A 16 -30.28 -46.38 -91.06
C VAL A 16 -31.15 -45.60 -90.07
N GLU A 17 -32.46 -45.88 -90.00
CA GLU A 17 -33.34 -45.23 -89.03
C GLU A 17 -33.01 -45.60 -87.57
N ILE A 18 -32.60 -46.85 -87.30
CA ILE A 18 -32.21 -47.30 -85.95
C ILE A 18 -30.92 -46.61 -85.51
N LEU A 19 -29.95 -46.46 -86.42
CA LEU A 19 -28.71 -45.74 -86.18
C LEU A 19 -28.96 -44.25 -85.93
N GLU A 20 -29.83 -43.60 -86.72
CA GLU A 20 -30.20 -42.19 -86.51
C GLU A 20 -30.89 -41.96 -85.17
N GLU A 21 -31.81 -42.83 -84.77
CA GLU A 21 -32.49 -42.71 -83.47
C GLU A 21 -31.52 -42.95 -82.32
N ALA A 22 -30.62 -43.94 -82.41
CA ALA A 22 -29.56 -44.14 -81.42
C ALA A 22 -28.66 -42.91 -81.29
N LEU A 23 -28.30 -42.26 -82.41
CA LEU A 23 -27.46 -41.07 -82.43
C LEU A 23 -28.19 -39.86 -81.81
N LYS A 24 -29.49 -39.70 -82.07
CA LYS A 24 -30.34 -38.67 -81.42
C LYS A 24 -30.43 -38.90 -79.91
N GLN A 25 -30.69 -40.13 -79.47
CA GLN A 25 -30.71 -40.48 -78.04
C GLN A 25 -29.36 -40.22 -77.38
N HIS A 26 -28.26 -40.53 -78.06
CA HIS A 26 -26.91 -40.29 -77.55
C HIS A 26 -26.60 -38.78 -77.43
N LEU A 27 -27.05 -37.97 -78.39
CA LEU A 27 -26.96 -36.50 -78.35
C LEU A 27 -27.77 -35.92 -77.19
N ILE A 28 -28.98 -36.43 -76.94
CA ILE A 28 -29.83 -36.01 -75.81
C ILE A 28 -29.15 -36.38 -74.48
N ALA A 29 -28.60 -37.59 -74.37
CA ALA A 29 -27.89 -38.04 -73.18
C ALA A 29 -26.62 -37.21 -72.90
N LEU A 30 -25.86 -36.86 -73.94
CA LEU A 30 -24.71 -35.96 -73.83
C LEU A 30 -25.13 -34.57 -73.34
N LYS A 31 -26.19 -33.98 -73.92
CA LYS A 31 -26.72 -32.68 -73.47
C LYS A 31 -27.18 -32.69 -72.02
N ARG A 32 -27.83 -33.77 -71.56
CA ARG A 32 -28.23 -33.93 -70.16
C ARG A 32 -27.01 -33.97 -69.24
N ARG A 33 -26.00 -34.75 -69.63
CA ARG A 33 -24.75 -34.87 -68.86
C ARG A 33 -24.00 -33.55 -68.77
N ASP A 34 -23.92 -32.80 -69.87
CA ASP A 34 -23.33 -31.44 -69.90
C ASP A 34 -24.07 -30.51 -68.92
N ASN A 35 -25.40 -30.47 -68.98
CA ASN A 35 -26.20 -29.62 -68.09
C ASN A 35 -26.05 -30.01 -66.61
N GLU A 36 -26.00 -31.31 -66.30
CA GLU A 36 -25.75 -31.81 -64.93
C GLU A 36 -24.35 -31.39 -64.45
N GLN A 37 -23.36 -31.47 -65.34
CA GLN A 37 -21.98 -31.11 -65.04
C GLN A 37 -21.83 -29.59 -64.82
N ASP A 38 -22.50 -28.76 -65.61
CA ASP A 38 -22.57 -27.31 -65.44
C ASP A 38 -23.25 -26.92 -64.11
N HIS A 39 -24.33 -27.61 -63.74
CA HIS A 39 -24.99 -27.40 -62.45
C HIS A 39 -24.05 -27.71 -61.29
N LEU A 40 -23.37 -28.86 -61.32
CA LEU A 40 -22.40 -29.26 -60.29
C LEU A 40 -21.22 -28.29 -60.21
N LEU A 41 -20.71 -27.81 -61.35
CA LEU A 41 -19.64 -26.81 -61.38
C LEU A 41 -20.09 -25.50 -60.73
N THR A 42 -21.31 -25.06 -61.01
CA THR A 42 -21.88 -23.85 -60.41
C THR A 42 -22.05 -24.00 -58.90
N GLU A 43 -22.61 -25.12 -58.45
CA GLU A 43 -22.78 -25.43 -57.02
C GLU A 43 -21.42 -25.49 -56.31
N ASN A 44 -20.44 -26.18 -56.87
CA ASN A 44 -19.09 -26.23 -56.33
C ASN A 44 -18.43 -24.85 -56.28
N ALA A 45 -18.58 -24.02 -57.32
CA ALA A 45 -18.06 -22.66 -57.33
C ALA A 45 -18.67 -21.80 -56.21
N THR A 46 -19.99 -21.90 -55.99
CA THR A 46 -20.65 -21.21 -54.86
C THR A 46 -20.13 -21.71 -53.51
N LYS A 47 -19.92 -23.02 -53.37
CA LYS A 47 -19.39 -23.61 -52.13
C LYS A 47 -17.96 -23.17 -51.83
N ILE A 48 -17.13 -23.10 -52.86
CA ILE A 48 -15.74 -22.61 -52.75
C ILE A 48 -15.77 -21.16 -52.27
N ALA A 49 -16.57 -20.30 -52.89
CA ALA A 49 -16.67 -18.89 -52.48
C ALA A 49 -17.16 -18.73 -51.02
N GLU A 50 -18.15 -19.54 -50.59
CA GLU A 50 -18.59 -19.54 -49.19
C GLU A 50 -17.47 -19.95 -48.22
N LEU A 51 -16.71 -20.99 -48.56
CA LEU A 51 -15.62 -21.49 -47.72
C LEU A 51 -14.45 -20.51 -47.67
N GLU A 52 -14.12 -19.86 -48.78
CA GLU A 52 -13.13 -18.79 -48.83
C GLU A 52 -13.53 -17.61 -47.95
N GLY A 53 -14.81 -17.20 -47.99
CA GLY A 53 -15.35 -16.16 -47.11
C GLY A 53 -15.22 -16.54 -45.63
N LYS A 54 -15.59 -17.77 -45.26
CA LYS A 54 -15.45 -18.27 -43.88
C LYS A 54 -14.00 -18.35 -43.42
N LYS A 55 -13.10 -18.78 -44.30
CA LYS A 55 -11.65 -18.83 -44.03
C LYS A 55 -11.14 -17.42 -43.70
N LEU A 56 -11.49 -16.44 -44.52
CA LEU A 56 -11.04 -15.06 -44.35
C LEU A 56 -11.60 -14.44 -43.06
N GLU A 57 -12.85 -14.75 -42.70
CA GLU A 57 -13.43 -14.34 -41.42
C GLU A 57 -12.71 -14.97 -40.22
N LEU A 58 -12.37 -16.26 -40.29
CA LEU A 58 -11.62 -16.95 -39.24
C LEU A 58 -10.20 -16.40 -39.09
N GLU A 59 -9.50 -16.14 -40.19
CA GLU A 59 -8.18 -15.50 -40.18
C GLU A 59 -8.23 -14.11 -39.52
N LYS A 60 -9.27 -13.32 -39.83
CA LYS A 60 -9.50 -12.03 -39.17
C LYS A 60 -9.76 -12.17 -37.67
N ARG A 61 -10.54 -13.17 -37.25
CA ARG A 61 -10.78 -13.43 -35.81
C ARG A 61 -9.49 -13.87 -35.10
N ILE A 62 -8.70 -14.74 -35.71
CA ILE A 62 -7.43 -15.21 -35.14
C ILE A 62 -6.48 -14.03 -34.93
N THR A 63 -6.31 -13.17 -35.93
CA THR A 63 -5.43 -12.00 -35.82
C THR A 63 -5.91 -11.02 -34.74
N GLN A 64 -7.22 -10.81 -34.61
CA GLN A 64 -7.79 -10.00 -33.52
C GLN A 64 -7.52 -10.60 -32.14
N GLU A 65 -7.73 -11.90 -31.96
CA GLU A 65 -7.48 -12.57 -30.68
C GLU A 65 -5.98 -12.60 -30.33
N GLN A 66 -5.10 -12.78 -31.31
CA GLN A 66 -3.66 -12.68 -31.12
C GLN A 66 -3.25 -11.28 -30.63
N SER A 67 -3.79 -10.23 -31.25
CA SER A 67 -3.53 -8.84 -30.82
C SER A 67 -4.02 -8.58 -29.40
N LYS A 68 -5.23 -9.05 -29.03
CA LYS A 68 -5.75 -8.94 -27.66
C LYS A 68 -4.88 -9.69 -26.66
N HIS A 69 -4.43 -10.89 -27.02
CA HIS A 69 -3.57 -11.71 -26.17
C HIS A 69 -2.23 -11.02 -25.88
N ILE A 70 -1.60 -10.43 -26.89
CA ILE A 70 -0.36 -9.65 -26.74
C ILE A 70 -0.59 -8.46 -25.79
N ALA A 71 -1.65 -7.68 -26.01
CA ALA A 71 -1.97 -6.54 -25.15
C ALA A 71 -2.22 -6.96 -23.69
N CYS A 72 -2.85 -8.12 -23.48
CA CYS A 72 -3.08 -8.69 -22.15
C CYS A 72 -1.76 -9.08 -21.46
N LEU A 73 -0.83 -9.70 -22.20
CA LEU A 73 0.49 -10.06 -21.69
C LEU A 73 1.29 -8.82 -21.29
N ASP A 74 1.30 -7.77 -22.11
CA ASP A 74 2.00 -6.51 -21.82
C ASP A 74 1.44 -5.82 -20.56
N GLU A 75 0.12 -5.85 -20.39
CA GLU A 75 -0.55 -5.35 -19.19
C GLU A 75 -0.17 -6.18 -17.94
N LEU A 76 -0.15 -7.50 -18.07
CA LEU A 76 0.23 -8.41 -16.99
C LEU A 76 1.69 -8.20 -16.56
N GLU A 77 2.60 -8.01 -17.52
CA GLU A 77 4.01 -7.71 -17.24
C GLU A 77 4.16 -6.39 -16.48
N ARG A 78 3.47 -5.32 -16.93
CA ARG A 78 3.45 -4.03 -16.21
C ARG A 78 2.94 -4.18 -14.78
N ARG A 79 1.84 -4.90 -14.58
CA ARG A 79 1.30 -5.15 -13.23
C ARG A 79 2.26 -5.93 -12.35
N ASN A 80 2.93 -6.95 -12.89
CA ASN A 80 3.93 -7.72 -12.18
C ASN A 80 5.14 -6.87 -11.76
N LYS A 81 5.58 -5.94 -12.61
CA LYS A 81 6.63 -5.00 -12.25
C LYS A 81 6.24 -4.11 -11.07
N ILE A 82 5.03 -3.53 -11.12
CA ILE A 82 4.49 -2.70 -10.03
C ILE A 82 4.37 -3.52 -8.73
N LEU A 83 3.90 -4.77 -8.81
CA LEU A 83 3.79 -5.65 -7.64
C LEU A 83 5.16 -5.91 -7.00
N LYS A 84 6.20 -6.17 -7.80
CA LYS A 84 7.57 -6.36 -7.31
C LYS A 84 8.10 -5.10 -6.60
N GLU A 85 7.88 -3.92 -7.19
CA GLU A 85 8.26 -2.64 -6.58
C GLU A 85 7.53 -2.42 -5.24
N ARG A 86 6.24 -2.73 -5.18
CA ARG A 86 5.43 -2.62 -3.95
C ARG A 86 5.88 -3.59 -2.86
N GLU A 87 6.24 -4.82 -3.20
CA GLU A 87 6.71 -5.79 -2.21
C GLU A 87 8.09 -5.41 -1.65
N HIS A 88 8.95 -4.85 -2.50
CA HIS A 88 10.23 -4.29 -2.05
C HIS A 88 10.01 -3.12 -1.08
N GLU A 89 9.13 -2.18 -1.44
CA GLU A 89 8.80 -1.02 -0.60
C GLU A 89 8.18 -1.43 0.73
N LYS A 90 7.25 -2.39 0.73
CA LYS A 90 6.64 -2.96 1.93
C LYS A 90 7.71 -3.56 2.86
N THR A 91 8.65 -4.31 2.30
CA THR A 91 9.74 -4.91 3.08
C THR A 91 10.62 -3.83 3.70
N ARG A 92 10.97 -2.79 2.93
CA ARG A 92 11.73 -1.63 3.41
C ARG A 92 11.03 -0.95 4.59
N LEU A 93 9.74 -0.63 4.45
CA LEU A 93 8.95 0.02 5.50
C LEU A 93 8.84 -0.84 6.77
N ILE A 94 8.71 -2.16 6.64
CA ILE A 94 8.70 -3.08 7.80
C ILE A 94 10.03 -3.00 8.55
N THR A 95 11.16 -3.00 7.84
CA THR A 95 12.48 -2.90 8.48
C THR A 95 12.69 -1.56 9.17
N GLU A 96 12.29 -0.46 8.52
CA GLU A 96 12.37 0.89 9.09
C GLU A 96 11.49 1.03 10.33
N ASN A 97 10.26 0.53 10.29
CA ASN A 97 9.33 0.58 11.41
C ASN A 97 9.87 -0.22 12.60
N ARG A 98 10.40 -1.43 12.38
CA ARG A 98 11.07 -2.20 13.43
C ARG A 98 12.25 -1.45 14.05
N HIS A 99 13.04 -0.76 13.24
CA HIS A 99 14.16 0.05 13.73
C HIS A 99 13.67 1.20 14.61
N LYS A 100 12.70 1.99 14.11
CA LYS A 100 12.10 3.11 14.85
C LYS A 100 11.43 2.67 16.15
N GLU A 101 10.76 1.52 16.16
CA GLU A 101 10.15 0.94 17.35
C GLU A 101 11.21 0.54 18.39
N ALA A 102 12.33 -0.03 17.94
CA ALA A 102 13.46 -0.35 18.82
C ALA A 102 14.10 0.94 19.42
N GLU A 103 14.26 1.99 18.61
CA GLU A 103 14.75 3.29 19.11
C GLU A 103 13.79 3.92 20.10
N LYS A 104 12.48 3.92 19.81
CA LYS A 104 11.44 4.39 20.73
C LYS A 104 11.53 3.64 22.06
N ASN A 105 11.63 2.32 22.03
CA ASN A 105 11.74 1.50 23.24
C ASN A 105 13.01 1.79 24.03
N LYS A 106 14.13 2.06 23.34
CA LYS A 106 15.40 2.47 23.97
C LYS A 106 15.33 3.85 24.63
N ILE A 107 14.59 4.80 24.05
CA ILE A 107 14.38 6.13 24.65
C ILE A 107 13.41 6.00 25.82
N MET A 108 12.30 5.30 25.63
CA MET A 108 11.29 5.06 26.67
C MET A 108 11.88 4.34 27.89
N SER A 109 12.82 3.41 27.72
CA SER A 109 13.49 2.78 28.86
C SER A 109 14.40 3.74 29.62
N LYS A 110 14.96 4.76 28.97
CA LYS A 110 15.82 5.78 29.57
C LYS A 110 15.05 6.93 30.23
N CYS A 111 13.89 7.33 29.67
CA CYS A 111 13.13 8.48 30.14
C CYS A 111 12.12 8.17 31.27
N LYS A 112 11.88 6.89 31.59
CA LYS A 112 10.94 6.51 32.66
C LYS A 112 11.46 6.76 34.08
N MET A 113 12.78 6.92 34.23
CA MET A 113 13.41 7.22 35.50
C MET A 113 14.08 8.59 35.37
N PRO A 114 13.86 9.52 36.31
CA PRO A 114 14.71 10.69 36.45
C PRO A 114 16.17 10.24 36.43
N SER A 115 17.06 10.97 35.76
CA SER A 115 18.47 10.59 35.81
C SER A 115 18.95 10.63 37.25
N VAL A 116 19.92 9.79 37.61
CA VAL A 116 20.53 9.81 38.96
C VAL A 116 21.00 11.23 39.32
N THR A 117 21.44 12.01 38.32
CA THR A 117 21.80 13.43 38.47
C THR A 117 20.60 14.29 38.85
N ASP A 118 19.45 14.12 38.20
CA ASP A 118 18.23 14.88 38.47
C ASP A 118 17.70 14.56 39.87
N GLU A 119 17.66 13.27 40.22
CA GLU A 119 17.23 12.81 41.54
C GLU A 119 18.13 13.36 42.65
N ASN A 120 19.46 13.28 42.48
CA ASN A 120 20.43 13.86 43.41
C ASN A 120 20.29 15.38 43.51
N THR A 121 20.00 16.07 42.41
CA THR A 121 19.82 17.53 42.40
C THR A 121 18.58 17.93 43.19
N LEU A 122 17.46 17.24 42.98
CA LEU A 122 16.23 17.46 43.72
C LEU A 122 16.39 17.14 45.21
N GLU A 123 17.05 16.04 45.54
CA GLU A 123 17.29 15.63 46.92
C GLU A 123 18.21 16.62 47.64
N ASN A 124 19.28 17.07 46.99
CA ASN A 124 20.15 18.11 47.53
C ASN A 124 19.40 19.44 47.72
N GLY A 125 18.50 19.80 46.79
CA GLY A 125 17.63 20.96 46.91
C GLY A 125 16.71 20.88 48.14
N ARG A 126 16.05 19.73 48.33
CA ARG A 126 15.19 19.47 49.50
C ARG A 126 15.98 19.52 50.81
N LYS A 127 17.13 18.86 50.86
CA LYS A 127 18.02 18.88 52.04
C LYS A 127 18.47 20.30 52.38
N LYS A 128 18.95 21.06 51.40
CA LYS A 128 19.35 22.47 51.60
C LYS A 128 18.19 23.31 52.11
N PHE A 129 17.01 23.17 51.50
CA PHE A 129 15.81 23.88 51.93
C PHE A 129 15.48 23.58 53.41
N GLU A 130 15.44 22.31 53.80
CA GLU A 130 15.18 21.91 55.19
C GLU A 130 16.29 22.38 56.15
N TYR A 131 17.56 22.35 55.74
CA TYR A 131 18.65 22.91 56.55
C TYR A 131 18.46 24.40 56.81
N TYR A 132 18.19 25.21 55.78
CA TYR A 132 17.95 26.64 55.97
C TYR A 132 16.71 26.90 56.84
N LYS A 133 15.64 26.17 56.61
CA LYS A 133 14.40 26.23 57.38
C LYS A 133 14.61 25.86 58.86
N ASN A 134 15.47 24.90 59.15
CA ASN A 134 15.78 24.48 60.52
C ASN A 134 16.77 25.43 61.20
N LEU A 135 17.76 25.93 60.46
CA LEU A 135 18.78 26.85 60.96
C LEU A 135 18.18 28.22 61.29
N THR A 136 17.36 28.75 60.40
CA THR A 136 16.85 30.13 60.51
C THR A 136 15.48 30.21 61.18
N GLY A 137 14.70 29.12 61.19
CA GLY A 137 13.31 29.16 61.62
C GLY A 137 12.38 29.97 60.69
N ILE A 138 12.89 30.48 59.56
CA ILE A 138 12.12 31.33 58.64
C ILE A 138 11.13 30.48 57.84
N ARG A 139 9.94 31.05 57.64
CA ARG A 139 8.89 30.60 56.75
C ARG A 139 8.51 31.75 55.82
N TRP A 140 8.84 31.58 54.54
CA TRP A 140 8.58 32.58 53.52
C TRP A 140 7.12 32.56 53.06
N ASP A 141 6.55 33.75 52.88
CA ASP A 141 5.26 33.95 52.19
C ASP A 141 5.52 34.05 50.68
N TYR A 142 5.71 32.90 50.03
CA TYR A 142 6.14 32.82 48.62
C TYR A 142 5.27 33.65 47.65
N PRO A 143 3.93 33.70 47.77
CA PRO A 143 3.12 34.56 46.92
C PRO A 143 3.46 36.06 47.02
N MET A 144 3.91 36.52 48.19
CA MET A 144 4.18 37.93 48.48
C MET A 144 5.62 38.37 48.17
N LEU A 145 6.53 37.42 47.92
CA LEU A 145 7.94 37.69 47.59
C LEU A 145 8.14 38.56 46.33
N LYS A 146 7.11 38.72 45.49
CA LYS A 146 7.14 39.62 44.32
C LYS A 146 7.09 41.11 44.71
N ASN A 147 6.51 41.42 45.87
CA ASN A 147 6.24 42.79 46.31
C ASN A 147 7.16 43.23 47.46
N GLY A 148 7.85 42.29 48.10
CA GLY A 148 8.67 42.51 49.28
C GLY A 148 9.05 41.20 49.94
N ILE A 149 10.05 41.24 50.80
CA ILE A 149 10.57 40.07 51.50
C ILE A 149 9.75 39.85 52.74
N LYS A 150 8.84 38.88 52.65
CA LYS A 150 7.80 38.62 53.64
C LYS A 150 7.86 37.20 54.15
N GLY A 151 7.67 37.06 55.46
CA GLY A 151 7.59 35.76 56.09
C GLY A 151 7.36 35.87 57.59
N TYR A 152 7.64 34.79 58.29
CA TYR A 152 7.71 34.79 59.75
C TYR A 152 8.88 33.94 60.22
N VAL A 153 9.45 34.30 61.37
CA VAL A 153 10.46 33.49 62.08
C VAL A 153 9.77 32.74 63.21
N THR A 154 10.12 31.46 63.39
CA THR A 154 9.64 30.68 64.54
C THR A 154 10.74 29.83 65.17
N ASN A 155 10.71 29.74 66.51
CA ASN A 155 11.55 28.79 67.25
C ASN A 155 10.88 27.40 67.41
N LYS A 156 9.72 27.19 66.75
CA LYS A 156 8.89 25.97 66.78
C LYS A 156 8.33 25.62 68.18
N GLN A 157 8.36 26.55 69.12
CA GLN A 157 7.85 26.36 70.48
C GLN A 157 6.82 27.45 70.81
N ASP A 158 7.30 28.64 71.13
CA ASP A 158 6.52 29.76 71.69
C ASP A 158 6.76 31.09 70.96
N TYR A 159 7.73 31.16 70.04
CA TYR A 159 8.01 32.34 69.24
C TYR A 159 7.50 32.18 67.81
N ILE A 160 6.65 33.11 67.37
CA ILE A 160 6.25 33.32 65.98
C ILE A 160 6.20 34.83 65.74
N HIS A 161 7.10 35.35 64.92
CA HIS A 161 7.15 36.78 64.60
C HIS A 161 7.09 37.01 63.09
N PRO A 162 6.04 37.67 62.57
CA PRO A 162 5.95 38.04 61.17
C PRO A 162 6.87 39.23 60.86
N PHE A 163 7.47 39.23 59.66
CA PHE A 163 8.28 40.33 59.17
C PHE A 163 7.93 40.66 57.72
N PHE A 164 8.19 41.90 57.34
CA PHE A 164 8.07 42.40 55.98
C PHE A 164 9.15 43.46 55.73
N PHE A 165 9.95 43.26 54.69
CA PHE A 165 10.97 44.21 54.24
C PHE A 165 10.73 44.57 52.78
N GLU A 166 10.91 45.83 52.44
CA GLU A 166 10.85 46.28 51.05
C GLU A 166 12.11 45.84 50.29
N LEU A 167 12.01 45.63 48.96
CA LEU A 167 13.11 45.07 48.16
C LEU A 167 14.32 46.02 48.04
N ASP A 168 14.10 47.32 48.27
CA ASP A 168 15.08 48.41 48.20
C ASP A 168 15.64 48.80 49.58
N GLN A 169 15.23 48.12 50.65
CA GLN A 169 15.72 48.37 51.99
C GLN A 169 17.21 47.98 52.11
N ALA A 170 18.05 48.93 52.54
CA ALA A 170 19.46 48.66 52.82
C ALA A 170 19.62 47.64 53.96
N ASP A 171 20.66 46.80 53.87
CA ASP A 171 21.06 45.82 54.88
C ASP A 171 20.00 44.77 55.27
N LEU A 172 19.15 44.38 54.30
CA LEU A 172 18.20 43.28 54.43
C LEU A 172 18.75 42.02 55.12
N THR A 173 19.99 41.62 54.78
CA THR A 173 20.61 40.44 55.40
C THR A 173 20.81 40.63 56.90
N ALA A 174 21.22 41.82 57.35
CA ALA A 174 21.35 42.13 58.77
C ALA A 174 19.97 42.12 59.45
N ASN A 175 18.95 42.72 58.82
CA ASN A 175 17.58 42.74 59.34
C ASN A 175 17.01 41.32 59.51
N LEU A 176 17.24 40.43 58.53
CA LEU A 176 16.84 39.02 58.64
C LEU A 176 17.59 38.28 59.76
N TRP A 177 18.89 38.51 59.92
CA TRP A 177 19.65 37.91 61.03
C TRP A 177 19.22 38.44 62.39
N GLU A 178 18.82 39.71 62.50
CA GLU A 178 18.27 40.28 63.72
C GLU A 178 16.94 39.59 64.10
N GLU A 179 16.05 39.36 63.13
CA GLU A 179 14.80 38.63 63.34
C GLU A 179 15.05 37.17 63.78
N ILE A 180 16.06 36.52 63.21
CA ILE A 180 16.50 35.19 63.65
C ILE A 180 17.04 35.27 65.10
N ALA A 181 17.88 36.25 65.42
CA ALA A 181 18.45 36.41 66.76
C ALA A 181 17.37 36.59 67.82
N LYS A 182 16.37 37.44 67.57
CA LYS A 182 15.21 37.66 68.46
C LYS A 182 14.49 36.34 68.81
N SER A 183 14.38 35.42 67.84
CA SER A 183 13.76 34.10 68.04
C SER A 183 14.55 33.15 68.95
N THR A 184 15.84 33.44 69.19
CA THR A 184 16.74 32.64 70.03
C THR A 184 16.99 33.23 71.42
N THR A 185 16.71 34.51 71.61
CA THR A 185 16.98 35.24 72.86
C THR A 185 15.83 35.24 73.87
N LEU A 186 14.67 34.67 73.55
CA LEU A 186 13.57 34.49 74.51
C LEU A 186 13.74 33.18 75.30
N LYS A 187 14.61 33.23 76.32
CA LYS A 187 14.54 32.38 77.51
C LYS A 187 14.67 33.27 78.74
N GLY A 188 13.57 33.40 79.49
CA GLY A 188 13.59 33.81 80.90
C GLY A 188 13.28 35.28 81.17
N SER A 189 12.00 35.58 81.30
CA SER A 189 11.51 36.59 82.24
C SER A 189 10.05 36.30 82.55
N GLU A 190 9.84 35.31 83.43
CA GLU A 190 8.94 35.33 84.59
C GLU A 190 9.04 34.00 85.36
#